data_AF-A0A2J4YSI0-F1
#
_entry.id   AF-A0A2J4YSI0-F1
#
_cell.length_a   1.000
_cell.length_b   1.000
_cell.length_c   1.000
_cell.angle_alpha   90.00
_cell.angle_beta   90.00
_cell.angle_gamma   90.00
#
_symmetry.space_group_name_H-M   'P 1'
#
loop_
_entity.id
_entity.type
_entity.pdbx_description
1 polymer ?
#
loop_
_entity_poly.entity_id
_entity_poly.type
_entity_poly.pdbx_seq_one_letter_code
_entity_poly.pdbx_strand_id
1 'polypeptide(L)'
;TKELPKGVDRLVTAMNNSSSLLLKIISDILDFSKIESEQLKIEPREFSPREVMNHISANYLPLVVRKHLGLYCFIEPDVPQLMSGDPMRLQQVISNLLSNAIKFTDTGCIILHVERAEDYLRICVRDTGEGIPAKEVVRLFDPFFQVGTGVQRNFQGTGLGLAICEKLISMMDGDIAVETEPGMGSRFTIRIPLYGVQNTPSPNIDGLAEKCCWLAIDNSSLALFVEQLLKYHGIPVRHFDGQAPDAEDILLTDSETHDAWDGGAMVIFSRRHIGIPQERAPGEWLHSVATPHELLPLLARIFHIAMASTENGPALSAADAQTASNDDMMILVVDDHPINRRLLADQLGSLGYQCVTANDGVDALNVLSKQHIDIVLSDVNMPNMDGYRLTQRIRQLGLTLPVIGVTANALAEEKQRCLESGMDSCLSKPVTLDIIKQTLTVYAARVRKGRE
;
A
#
# COMPACT_ATOMS: atom_id res chain seq x y z
N THR A 1 5.08 -37.20 4.07
CA THR A 1 5.73 -35.89 3.86
C THR A 1 6.90 -35.78 4.82
N LYS A 2 8.15 -35.80 4.33
CA LYS A 2 9.33 -35.61 5.20
C LYS A 2 9.32 -34.13 5.62
N GLU A 3 9.18 -33.87 6.92
CA GLU A 3 9.33 -32.53 7.47
C GLU A 3 10.71 -31.97 7.09
N LEU A 4 10.74 -30.74 6.57
CA LEU A 4 11.97 -30.03 6.23
C LEU A 4 12.85 -29.88 7.49
N PRO A 5 14.18 -30.06 7.40
CA PRO A 5 15.07 -29.90 8.54
C PRO A 5 14.95 -28.49 9.14
N LYS A 6 14.82 -28.40 10.47
CA LYS A 6 14.83 -27.13 11.20
C LYS A 6 16.12 -26.37 10.88
N GLY A 7 16.01 -25.30 10.09
CA GLY A 7 17.14 -24.48 9.64
C GLY A 7 17.15 -24.16 8.15
N VAL A 8 16.47 -24.95 7.31
CA VAL A 8 16.35 -24.68 5.86
C VAL A 8 15.62 -23.36 5.60
N ASP A 9 14.55 -23.07 6.37
CA ASP A 9 13.83 -21.79 6.24
C ASP A 9 14.73 -20.58 6.53
N ARG A 10 15.70 -20.69 7.44
CA ARG A 10 16.66 -19.61 7.72
C ARG A 10 17.61 -19.40 6.54
N LEU A 11 18.07 -20.49 5.91
CA LEU A 11 18.94 -20.41 4.73
C LEU A 11 18.18 -19.88 3.52
N VAL A 12 16.95 -20.33 3.28
CA VAL A 12 16.07 -19.82 2.21
C VAL A 12 15.76 -18.34 2.42
N THR A 13 15.42 -17.94 3.65
CA THR A 13 15.18 -16.53 4.00
C THR A 13 16.45 -15.70 3.80
N ALA A 14 17.62 -16.18 4.24
CA ALA A 14 18.89 -15.49 4.03
C ALA A 14 19.24 -15.37 2.53
N MET A 15 18.97 -16.41 1.73
CA MET A 15 19.22 -16.42 0.30
C MET A 15 18.27 -15.46 -0.43
N ASN A 16 16.99 -15.44 -0.08
CA ASN A 16 16.01 -14.49 -0.62
C ASN A 16 16.33 -13.05 -0.25
N ASN A 17 16.76 -12.79 0.99
CA ASN A 17 17.21 -11.47 1.42
C ASN A 17 18.46 -11.02 0.65
N SER A 18 19.41 -11.93 0.44
CA SER A 18 20.65 -11.64 -0.29
C SER A 18 20.37 -11.40 -1.78
N SER A 19 19.48 -12.18 -2.39
CA SER A 19 19.03 -11.99 -3.77
C SER A 19 18.31 -10.66 -3.94
N SER A 20 17.40 -10.33 -3.03
CA SER A 20 16.67 -9.05 -3.04
C SER A 20 17.62 -7.86 -2.85
N LEU A 21 18.63 -7.99 -1.99
CA LEU A 21 19.67 -6.98 -1.80
C LEU A 21 20.51 -6.81 -3.08
N LEU A 22 20.92 -7.89 -3.73
CA LEU A 22 21.64 -7.87 -5.00
C LEU A 22 20.83 -7.21 -6.11
N LEU A 23 19.55 -7.57 -6.25
CA LEU A 23 18.65 -6.95 -7.22
C LEU A 23 18.49 -5.46 -6.96
N LYS A 24 18.37 -5.05 -5.69
CA LYS A 24 18.34 -3.63 -5.32
C LYS A 24 19.63 -2.93 -5.71
N ILE A 25 20.79 -3.51 -5.42
CA ILE A 25 22.10 -2.95 -5.78
C ILE A 25 22.23 -2.79 -7.30
N ILE A 26 21.86 -3.81 -8.06
CA ILE A 26 21.91 -3.76 -9.54
C ILE A 26 20.94 -2.69 -10.06
N SER A 27 19.72 -2.64 -9.52
CA SER A 27 18.73 -1.62 -9.90
C SER A 27 19.25 -0.21 -9.61
N ASP A 28 19.81 0.02 -8.42
CA ASP A 28 20.38 1.32 -8.03
C ASP A 28 21.53 1.73 -8.95
N ILE A 29 22.44 0.80 -9.28
CA ILE A 29 23.57 1.07 -10.19
C ILE A 29 23.07 1.34 -11.62
N LEU A 30 22.08 0.59 -12.10
CA LEU A 30 21.49 0.79 -13.42
C LEU A 30 20.75 2.12 -13.51
N ASP A 31 19.97 2.48 -12.49
CA ASP A 31 19.29 3.76 -12.42
C ASP A 31 20.32 4.90 -12.38
N PHE A 32 21.35 4.81 -11.53
CA PHE A 32 22.42 5.80 -11.47
C PHE A 32 23.16 5.94 -12.82
N SER A 33 23.49 4.83 -13.46
CA SER A 33 24.13 4.81 -14.79
C SER A 33 23.25 5.44 -15.87
N LYS A 34 21.93 5.18 -15.86
CA LYS A 34 20.97 5.79 -16.78
C LYS A 34 20.80 7.29 -16.56
N ILE A 35 20.89 7.74 -15.30
CA ILE A 35 20.84 9.16 -14.94
C ILE A 35 22.10 9.87 -15.44
N GLU A 36 23.29 9.35 -15.16
CA GLU A 36 24.58 9.94 -15.57
C GLU A 36 24.78 9.93 -17.10
N SER A 37 24.18 8.97 -17.80
CA SER A 37 24.22 8.91 -19.27
C SER A 37 23.12 9.70 -19.98
N GLU A 38 22.32 10.49 -19.25
CA GLU A 38 21.16 11.25 -19.77
C GLU A 38 20.11 10.38 -20.49
N GLN A 39 20.11 9.07 -20.21
CA GLN A 39 19.18 8.11 -20.82
C GLN A 39 17.87 8.00 -20.04
N LEU A 40 17.85 8.43 -18.78
CA LEU A 40 16.63 8.46 -17.97
C LEU A 40 15.76 9.65 -18.41
N LYS A 41 14.49 9.38 -18.71
CA LYS A 41 13.49 10.40 -19.04
C LYS A 41 12.35 10.32 -18.04
N ILE A 42 11.90 11.48 -17.58
CA ILE A 42 10.69 11.60 -16.76
C ILE A 42 9.49 11.44 -17.70
N GLU A 43 8.58 10.52 -17.36
CA GLU A 43 7.36 10.29 -18.13
C GLU A 43 6.18 10.92 -17.37
N PRO A 44 5.80 12.17 -17.67
CA PRO A 44 4.69 12.82 -16.99
C PRO A 44 3.38 12.10 -17.33
N ARG A 45 2.67 11.69 -16.29
CA ARG A 45 1.34 11.08 -16.32
C ARG A 45 0.46 11.80 -15.30
N GLU A 46 -0.84 11.73 -15.50
CA GLU A 46 -1.80 12.21 -14.52
C GLU A 46 -1.90 11.20 -13.38
N PHE A 47 -1.79 11.66 -12.13
CA PHE A 47 -1.88 10.81 -10.95
C PHE A 47 -2.42 11.57 -9.74
N SER A 48 -2.93 10.82 -8.75
CA SER A 48 -3.35 11.35 -7.45
C SER A 48 -2.22 11.26 -6.43
N PRO A 49 -1.71 12.39 -5.91
CA PRO A 49 -0.71 12.39 -4.84
C PRO A 49 -1.21 11.63 -3.61
N ARG A 50 -2.49 11.78 -3.28
CA ARG A 50 -3.12 11.13 -2.12
C ARG A 50 -3.05 9.60 -2.25
N GLU A 51 -3.36 9.07 -3.43
CA GLU A 51 -3.30 7.62 -3.69
C GLU A 51 -1.86 7.08 -3.62
N VAL A 52 -0.90 7.81 -4.19
CA VAL A 52 0.52 7.43 -4.12
C VAL A 52 0.98 7.35 -2.66
N MET A 53 0.62 8.34 -1.83
CA MET A 53 0.98 8.37 -0.41
C MET A 53 0.30 7.26 0.38
N ASN A 54 -0.97 6.96 0.09
CA ASN A 54 -1.70 5.85 0.71
C ASN A 54 -1.08 4.51 0.36
N HIS A 55 -0.76 4.30 -0.91
CA HIS A 55 -0.11 3.09 -1.38
C HIS A 55 1.25 2.86 -0.69
N ILE A 56 2.07 3.91 -0.60
CA ILE A 56 3.37 3.83 0.08
C ILE A 56 3.19 3.53 1.56
N SER A 57 2.30 4.27 2.24
CA SER A 57 2.05 4.09 3.68
C SER A 57 1.57 2.68 3.99
N ALA A 58 0.63 2.14 3.20
CA ALA A 58 0.11 0.79 3.36
C ALA A 58 1.20 -0.30 3.19
N ASN A 59 2.12 -0.11 2.24
CA ASN A 59 3.22 -1.06 2.01
C ASN A 59 4.25 -1.09 3.15
N TYR A 60 4.53 0.05 3.77
CA TYR A 60 5.53 0.16 4.84
C TYR A 60 4.96 0.00 6.24
N LEU A 61 3.65 0.19 6.44
CA LEU A 61 3.00 0.07 7.75
C LEU A 61 3.27 -1.28 8.44
N PRO A 62 3.18 -2.46 7.77
CA PRO A 62 3.50 -3.73 8.41
C PRO A 62 4.95 -3.81 8.89
N LEU A 63 5.89 -3.21 8.15
CA LEU A 63 7.31 -3.18 8.53
C LEU A 63 7.52 -2.30 9.77
N VAL A 64 6.87 -1.13 9.81
CA VAL A 64 6.91 -0.19 10.94
C VAL A 64 6.35 -0.84 12.20
N VAL A 65 5.16 -1.46 12.11
CA VAL A 65 4.51 -2.12 13.25
C VAL A 65 5.35 -3.30 13.74
N ARG A 66 5.95 -4.08 12.83
CA ARG A 66 6.90 -5.15 13.20
C ARG A 66 8.13 -4.63 13.94
N LYS A 67 8.62 -3.42 13.63
CA LYS A 67 9.70 -2.74 14.36
C LYS A 67 9.21 -1.99 15.61
N HIS A 68 7.90 -2.03 15.90
CA HIS A 68 7.26 -1.37 17.04
C HIS A 68 7.41 0.16 17.01
N LEU A 69 7.50 0.73 15.81
CA LEU A 69 7.48 2.17 15.57
C LEU A 69 6.04 2.64 15.29
N GLY A 70 5.79 3.94 15.37
CA GLY A 70 4.58 4.56 14.81
C GLY A 70 4.83 5.18 13.44
N LEU A 71 3.91 4.99 12.49
CA LEU A 71 3.90 5.72 11.21
C LEU A 71 2.71 6.65 11.17
N TYR A 72 2.96 7.94 11.14
CA TYR A 72 1.94 8.96 10.96
C TYR A 72 1.99 9.45 9.53
N CYS A 73 0.85 9.42 8.83
CA CYS A 73 0.74 9.98 7.49
C CYS A 73 -0.26 11.14 7.52
N PHE A 74 0.24 12.36 7.41
CA PHE A 74 -0.57 13.57 7.39
C PHE A 74 -0.65 14.06 5.95
N ILE A 75 -1.82 13.96 5.34
CA ILE A 75 -2.07 14.46 3.97
C ILE A 75 -3.05 15.60 4.10
N GLU A 76 -2.56 16.84 3.96
CA GLU A 76 -3.37 18.04 4.14
C GLU A 76 -4.53 18.10 3.14
N PRO A 77 -5.66 18.72 3.50
CA PRO A 77 -6.83 18.79 2.64
C PRO A 77 -6.64 19.69 1.40
N ASP A 78 -5.64 20.56 1.39
CA ASP A 78 -5.27 21.43 0.26
C ASP A 78 -4.46 20.72 -0.83
N VAL A 79 -3.99 19.49 -0.57
CA VAL A 79 -3.28 18.66 -1.55
C VAL A 79 -4.22 18.34 -2.72
N PRO A 80 -3.79 18.60 -3.97
CA PRO A 80 -4.63 18.39 -5.14
C PRO A 80 -5.02 16.93 -5.34
N GLN A 81 -6.20 16.71 -5.93
CA GLN A 81 -6.67 15.36 -6.23
C GLN A 81 -5.93 14.77 -7.43
N LEU A 82 -5.61 15.58 -8.43
CA LEU A 82 -4.83 15.17 -9.60
C LEU A 82 -3.73 16.18 -9.91
N MET A 83 -2.56 15.68 -10.28
CA MET A 83 -1.45 16.46 -10.83
C MET A 83 -0.76 15.69 -11.95
N SER A 84 0.00 16.39 -12.77
CA SER A 84 0.88 15.82 -13.79
C SER A 84 2.30 15.67 -13.26
N GLY A 85 2.88 14.48 -13.42
CA GLY A 85 4.26 14.18 -13.06
C GLY A 85 4.55 12.69 -13.18
N ASP A 86 5.68 12.22 -12.64
CA ASP A 86 6.03 10.80 -12.72
C ASP A 86 5.75 10.09 -11.38
N PRO A 87 4.62 9.36 -11.24
CA PRO A 87 4.24 8.73 -9.98
C PRO A 87 5.23 7.62 -9.58
N MET A 88 5.85 6.93 -10.55
CA MET A 88 6.79 5.85 -10.27
C MET A 88 8.09 6.39 -9.68
N ARG A 89 8.61 7.50 -10.23
CA ARG A 89 9.81 8.15 -9.69
C ARG A 89 9.53 8.83 -8.37
N LEU A 90 8.37 9.46 -8.22
CA LEU A 90 7.94 10.00 -6.93
C LEU A 90 7.86 8.91 -5.86
N GLN A 91 7.23 7.78 -6.17
CA GLN A 91 7.14 6.62 -5.29
C GLN A 91 8.53 6.08 -4.94
N GLN A 92 9.46 5.99 -5.90
CA GLN A 92 10.84 5.56 -5.69
C GLN A 92 11.55 6.47 -4.68
N VAL A 93 11.43 7.78 -4.83
CA VAL A 93 12.06 8.76 -3.94
C VAL A 93 11.51 8.63 -2.52
N ILE A 94 10.18 8.67 -2.36
CA ILE A 94 9.54 8.62 -1.03
C ILE A 94 9.81 7.27 -0.37
N SER A 95 9.73 6.16 -1.12
CA SER A 95 10.04 4.83 -0.62
C SER A 95 11.47 4.73 -0.11
N ASN A 96 12.44 5.34 -0.80
CA ASN A 96 13.82 5.35 -0.35
C ASN A 96 13.97 6.14 0.96
N LEU A 97 13.40 7.35 1.05
CA LEU A 97 13.40 8.14 2.28
C LEU A 97 12.74 7.42 3.45
N LEU A 98 11.55 6.84 3.24
CA LEU A 98 10.80 6.13 4.26
C LEU A 98 11.53 4.87 4.72
N SER A 99 12.12 4.11 3.79
CA SER A 99 12.91 2.93 4.13
C SER A 99 14.16 3.29 4.96
N ASN A 100 14.79 4.43 4.68
CA ASN A 100 15.91 4.95 5.47
C ASN A 100 15.44 5.37 6.87
N ALA A 101 14.33 6.10 6.98
CA ALA A 101 13.73 6.48 8.26
C ALA A 101 13.44 5.24 9.14
N ILE A 102 12.85 4.19 8.57
CA ILE A 102 12.57 2.92 9.27
C ILE A 102 13.87 2.22 9.68
N LYS A 103 14.87 2.22 8.80
CA LYS A 103 16.16 1.59 9.03
C LYS A 103 16.90 2.24 10.21
N PHE A 104 16.91 3.57 10.29
CA PHE A 104 17.71 4.35 11.26
C PHE A 104 16.95 4.82 12.50
N THR A 105 15.67 4.46 12.65
CA THR A 105 14.88 4.72 13.86
C THR A 105 14.63 3.43 14.61
N ASP A 106 15.14 3.31 15.84
CA ASP A 106 14.92 2.10 16.66
C ASP A 106 13.73 2.21 17.61
N THR A 107 13.47 3.42 18.13
CA THR A 107 12.31 3.71 18.98
C THR A 107 11.69 5.03 18.56
N GLY A 108 10.37 5.14 18.65
CA GLY A 108 9.64 6.39 18.40
C GLY A 108 8.69 6.28 17.21
N CYS A 109 8.70 7.30 16.36
CA CYS A 109 7.82 7.39 15.20
C CYS A 109 8.48 8.00 13.98
N ILE A 110 7.81 7.79 12.86
CA ILE A 110 8.10 8.35 11.55
C ILE A 110 6.84 9.10 11.12
N ILE A 111 7.03 10.32 10.62
CA ILE A 111 5.96 11.21 10.20
C ILE A 111 6.18 11.51 8.71
N LEU A 112 5.25 11.08 7.88
CA LEU A 112 5.12 11.48 6.49
C LEU A 112 4.08 12.60 6.43
N HIS A 113 4.49 13.81 6.06
CA HIS A 113 3.61 14.97 5.97
C HIS A 113 3.61 15.50 4.53
N VAL A 114 2.43 15.68 3.97
CA VAL A 114 2.22 16.08 2.58
C VAL A 114 1.25 17.23 2.56
N GLU A 115 1.67 18.33 1.96
CA GLU A 115 0.90 19.57 1.93
C GLU A 115 1.18 20.37 0.65
N ARG A 116 0.28 21.29 0.34
CA ARG A 116 0.49 22.24 -0.75
C ARG A 116 1.16 23.51 -0.20
N ALA A 117 2.37 23.79 -0.68
CA ALA A 117 3.10 25.02 -0.40
C ALA A 117 3.12 25.89 -1.66
N GLU A 118 2.17 26.81 -1.78
CA GLU A 118 2.01 27.70 -2.95
C GLU A 118 1.81 26.90 -4.26
N ASP A 119 2.82 26.93 -5.13
CA ASP A 119 2.88 26.23 -6.42
C ASP A 119 3.69 24.91 -6.34
N TYR A 120 4.01 24.46 -5.12
CA TYR A 120 4.77 23.23 -4.88
C TYR A 120 3.99 22.24 -4.02
N LEU A 121 4.15 20.95 -4.32
CA LEU A 121 3.81 19.86 -3.42
C LEU A 121 5.00 19.64 -2.49
N ARG A 122 4.81 19.91 -1.19
CA ARG A 122 5.83 19.69 -0.17
C ARG A 122 5.58 18.35 0.53
N ILE A 123 6.57 17.47 0.47
CA ILE A 123 6.55 16.14 1.07
C ILE A 123 7.69 16.06 2.08
N CYS A 124 7.36 15.85 3.35
CA CYS A 124 8.29 15.81 4.46
C CYS A 124 8.28 14.41 5.10
N VAL A 125 9.43 13.75 5.13
CA VAL A 125 9.65 12.52 5.89
C VAL A 125 10.51 12.86 7.10
N ARG A 126 9.90 12.83 8.28
CA ARG A 126 10.57 13.07 9.56
C ARG A 126 10.67 11.77 10.34
N ASP A 127 11.85 11.51 10.88
CA ASP A 127 12.11 10.39 11.78
C ASP A 127 12.59 10.88 13.15
N THR A 128 12.54 9.99 14.14
CA THR A 128 12.99 10.23 15.52
C THR A 128 14.24 9.40 15.85
N GLY A 129 15.01 9.04 14.82
CA GLY A 129 16.17 8.16 14.93
C GLY A 129 17.43 8.88 15.44
N GLU A 130 18.59 8.28 15.14
CA GLU A 130 19.89 8.76 15.65
C GLU A 130 20.30 10.14 15.12
N GLY A 131 19.67 10.63 14.05
CA GLY A 131 20.07 11.85 13.35
C GLY A 131 21.43 11.72 12.64
N ILE A 132 21.81 12.75 11.90
CA ILE A 132 23.02 12.78 11.08
C ILE A 132 23.94 13.91 11.59
N PRO A 133 25.25 13.64 11.81
CA PRO A 133 26.20 14.69 12.19
C PRO A 133 26.33 15.78 11.12
N ALA A 134 26.36 17.05 11.53
CA ALA A 134 26.43 18.21 10.61
C ALA A 134 27.58 18.15 9.58
N LYS A 135 28.73 17.58 9.98
CA LYS A 135 29.90 17.39 9.09
C LYS A 135 29.64 16.42 7.93
N GLU A 136 28.66 15.52 8.07
CA GLU A 136 28.33 14.47 7.10
C GLU A 136 27.16 14.87 6.20
N VAL A 137 26.33 15.83 6.64
CA VAL A 137 25.19 16.35 5.87
C VAL A 137 25.60 16.88 4.50
N VAL A 138 26.74 17.57 4.41
CA VAL A 138 27.26 18.17 3.15
C VAL A 138 27.53 17.11 2.08
N ARG A 139 27.85 15.88 2.50
CA ARG A 139 28.23 14.77 1.62
C ARG A 139 27.13 13.72 1.50
N LEU A 140 25.97 13.95 2.11
CA LEU A 140 24.91 12.95 2.21
C LEU A 140 24.36 12.52 0.85
N PHE A 141 24.40 13.44 -0.13
CA PHE A 141 23.97 13.20 -1.50
C PHE A 141 25.13 12.81 -2.44
N ASP A 142 26.37 12.74 -1.94
CA ASP A 142 27.51 12.25 -2.72
C ASP A 142 27.28 10.76 -3.07
N PRO A 143 27.48 10.36 -4.34
CA PRO A 143 27.38 8.95 -4.72
C PRO A 143 28.31 8.06 -3.89
N PHE A 144 27.80 6.91 -3.45
CA PHE A 144 28.51 5.91 -2.65
C PHE A 144 28.91 6.37 -1.23
N PHE A 145 28.50 7.55 -0.81
CA PHE A 145 28.77 8.02 0.55
C PHE A 145 27.90 7.29 1.57
N GLN A 146 28.49 6.96 2.72
CA GLN A 146 27.82 6.30 3.84
C GLN A 146 28.28 6.94 5.14
N VAL A 147 27.30 7.30 5.97
CA VAL A 147 27.49 7.89 7.30
C VAL A 147 28.05 6.82 8.24
N GLY A 148 29.19 7.09 8.87
CA GLY A 148 29.88 6.18 9.79
C GLY A 148 30.89 5.22 9.13
N THR A 149 32.19 5.54 9.22
CA THR A 149 33.29 4.64 8.84
C THR A 149 33.59 3.67 9.99
N GLY A 150 32.92 2.53 10.06
CA GLY A 150 33.23 1.52 11.07
C GLY A 150 32.54 0.19 10.81
N VAL A 151 33.27 -0.90 11.04
CA VAL A 151 32.89 -2.32 10.88
C VAL A 151 31.70 -2.75 11.77
N GLN A 152 30.97 -1.82 12.39
CA GLN A 152 29.78 -2.07 13.19
C GLN A 152 28.58 -1.36 12.59
N ARG A 153 27.85 -2.10 11.76
CA ARG A 153 26.38 -2.27 11.79
C ARG A 153 25.97 -2.99 10.50
N ASN A 154 25.13 -4.01 10.62
CA ASN A 154 24.68 -4.94 9.58
C ASN A 154 23.79 -4.30 8.48
N PHE A 155 24.16 -3.12 8.00
CA PHE A 155 23.28 -2.24 7.22
C PHE A 155 23.96 -1.80 5.92
N GLN A 156 24.41 -2.77 5.12
CA GLN A 156 24.93 -2.56 3.76
C GLN A 156 23.85 -1.94 2.85
N GLY A 157 23.91 -0.62 2.67
CA GLY A 157 23.28 0.05 1.52
C GLY A 157 24.33 0.28 0.43
N THR A 158 23.90 0.62 -0.78
CA THR A 158 24.79 1.04 -1.88
C THR A 158 25.42 2.42 -1.66
N GLY A 159 24.81 3.25 -0.81
CA GLY A 159 25.13 4.68 -0.72
C GLY A 159 24.66 5.47 -1.96
N LEU A 160 23.90 4.86 -2.87
CA LEU A 160 23.39 5.51 -4.07
C LEU A 160 21.98 6.08 -3.91
N GLY A 161 21.19 5.55 -2.97
CA GLY A 161 19.78 5.90 -2.85
C GLY A 161 19.51 7.41 -2.75
N LEU A 162 20.21 8.12 -1.86
CA LEU A 162 19.98 9.57 -1.69
C LEU A 162 20.49 10.38 -2.89
N ALA A 163 21.60 10.00 -3.49
CA ALA A 163 22.10 10.61 -4.73
C ALA A 163 21.09 10.43 -5.89
N ILE A 164 20.51 9.24 -6.03
CA ILE A 164 19.44 8.98 -7.01
C ILE A 164 18.21 9.83 -6.69
N CYS A 165 17.82 9.97 -5.41
CA CYS A 165 16.71 10.82 -5.02
C CYS A 165 16.91 12.28 -5.42
N GLU A 166 18.08 12.85 -5.13
CA GLU A 166 18.41 14.23 -5.50
C GLU A 166 18.32 14.43 -7.02
N LYS A 167 18.90 13.52 -7.81
CA LYS A 167 18.84 13.60 -9.27
C LYS A 167 17.42 13.46 -9.81
N LEU A 168 16.64 12.49 -9.32
CA LEU A 168 15.25 12.30 -9.76
C LEU A 168 14.39 13.53 -9.46
N ILE A 169 14.53 14.11 -8.26
CA ILE A 169 13.80 15.31 -7.87
C ILE A 169 14.22 16.52 -8.71
N SER A 170 15.53 16.69 -8.96
CA SER A 170 16.02 17.75 -9.85
C SER A 170 15.50 17.61 -11.28
N MET A 171 15.37 16.38 -11.80
CA MET A 171 14.78 16.11 -13.12
C MET A 171 13.27 16.36 -13.16
N MET A 172 12.61 16.39 -12.01
CA MET A 172 11.20 16.76 -11.85
C MET A 172 11.02 18.24 -11.52
N ASP A 173 12.04 19.09 -11.77
CA ASP A 173 12.09 20.52 -11.46
C ASP A 173 11.87 20.85 -9.96
N GLY A 174 12.17 19.88 -9.09
CA GLY A 174 12.03 20.00 -7.66
C GLY A 174 13.36 20.15 -6.93
N ASP A 175 13.28 20.20 -5.61
CA ASP A 175 14.44 20.19 -4.72
C ASP A 175 14.23 19.31 -3.50
N ILE A 176 15.35 18.84 -2.94
CA ILE A 176 15.39 18.06 -1.71
C ILE A 176 16.26 18.77 -0.68
N ALA A 177 15.77 18.87 0.55
CA ALA A 177 16.45 19.46 1.68
C ALA A 177 16.46 18.48 2.85
N VAL A 178 17.49 18.59 3.70
CA VAL A 178 17.62 17.78 4.91
C VAL A 178 17.89 18.69 6.10
N GLU A 179 17.15 18.45 7.18
CA GLU A 179 17.38 19.05 8.49
C GLU A 179 17.52 17.93 9.50
N THR A 180 18.55 17.97 10.33
CA THR A 180 18.85 16.86 11.21
C THR A 180 19.71 17.31 12.37
N GLU A 181 19.46 16.71 13.52
CA GLU A 181 20.23 16.97 14.73
C GLU A 181 20.56 15.62 15.39
N PRO A 182 21.82 15.37 15.77
CA PRO A 182 22.22 14.12 16.40
C PRO A 182 21.38 13.82 17.65
N GLY A 183 20.73 12.65 17.66
CA GLY A 183 19.86 12.17 18.73
C GLY A 183 18.42 12.66 18.68
N MET A 184 18.08 13.59 17.77
CA MET A 184 16.72 14.12 17.61
C MET A 184 16.03 13.66 16.32
N GLY A 185 16.74 12.90 15.48
CA GLY A 185 16.26 12.37 14.20
C GLY A 185 16.61 13.25 12.99
N SER A 186 15.96 12.96 11.87
CA SER A 186 16.16 13.68 10.60
C SER A 186 14.82 14.05 9.96
N ARG A 187 14.83 15.10 9.17
CA ARG A 187 13.70 15.60 8.39
C ARG A 187 14.17 15.83 6.97
N PHE A 188 13.69 14.99 6.05
CA PHE A 188 13.90 15.16 4.62
C PHE A 188 12.67 15.82 4.01
N THR A 189 12.86 16.95 3.35
CA THR A 189 11.79 17.71 2.69
C THR A 189 12.03 17.71 1.19
N ILE A 190 11.04 17.30 0.43
CA ILE A 190 11.01 17.36 -1.03
C ILE A 190 9.98 18.39 -1.45
N ARG A 191 10.31 19.20 -2.45
CA ARG A 191 9.39 20.11 -3.12
C ARG A 191 9.36 19.80 -4.59
N ILE A 192 8.17 19.58 -5.15
CA ILE A 192 7.97 19.33 -6.58
C ILE A 192 6.92 20.32 -7.09
N PRO A 193 7.15 21.00 -8.21
CA PRO A 193 6.18 21.94 -8.77
C PRO A 193 4.87 21.23 -9.14
N LEU A 194 3.78 21.94 -8.91
CA LEU A 194 2.43 21.49 -9.16
C LEU A 194 2.03 21.74 -10.62
N TYR A 195 2.31 20.78 -11.49
CA TYR A 195 1.90 20.83 -12.89
C TYR A 195 0.53 20.22 -13.12
N GLY A 196 -0.29 20.83 -13.99
CA GLY A 196 -1.56 20.26 -14.45
C GLY A 196 -2.57 19.97 -13.34
N VAL A 197 -2.57 20.79 -12.27
CA VAL A 197 -3.40 20.55 -11.10
C VAL A 197 -4.88 20.63 -11.42
N GLN A 198 -5.62 19.62 -10.98
CA GLN A 198 -7.08 19.70 -10.86
C GLN A 198 -7.46 19.60 -9.38
N ASN A 199 -7.99 20.72 -8.88
CA ASN A 199 -8.67 20.76 -7.59
C ASN A 199 -10.16 20.54 -7.85
N THR A 200 -10.60 19.30 -7.75
CA THR A 200 -12.03 19.03 -7.57
C THR A 200 -12.42 19.58 -6.20
N PRO A 201 -13.51 20.36 -6.09
CA PRO A 201 -14.00 20.78 -4.79
C PRO A 201 -14.23 19.53 -3.95
N SER A 202 -13.71 19.51 -2.72
CA SER A 202 -13.97 18.45 -1.76
C SER A 202 -15.49 18.23 -1.72
N PRO A 203 -15.97 16.97 -1.84
CA PRO A 203 -17.40 16.71 -1.78
C PRO A 203 -17.93 17.33 -0.50
N ASN A 204 -18.82 18.31 -0.63
CA ASN A 204 -19.49 18.88 0.52
C ASN A 204 -20.31 17.74 1.09
N ILE A 205 -19.93 17.25 2.28
CA ILE A 205 -20.65 16.17 2.91
C ILE A 205 -21.86 16.80 3.59
N ASP A 206 -22.90 17.08 2.79
CA ASP A 206 -24.14 17.66 3.28
C ASP A 206 -24.67 16.78 4.43
N GLY A 207 -24.68 17.36 5.64
CA GLY A 207 -25.08 16.69 6.89
C GLY A 207 -23.99 16.56 7.96
N LEU A 208 -22.70 16.62 7.61
CA LEU A 208 -21.59 16.51 8.57
C LEU A 208 -21.25 17.86 9.25
N ALA A 209 -21.53 18.98 8.60
CA ALA A 209 -21.33 20.32 9.15
C ALA A 209 -22.23 20.65 10.36
N GLU A 210 -23.34 19.93 10.53
CA GLU A 210 -24.25 20.09 11.68
C GLU A 210 -23.88 19.20 12.88
N LYS A 211 -22.90 18.30 12.73
CA LYS A 211 -22.50 17.33 13.76
C LYS A 211 -21.28 17.81 14.52
N CYS A 212 -21.24 17.58 15.83
CA CYS A 212 -20.11 17.96 16.67
C CYS A 212 -19.15 16.79 16.88
N CYS A 213 -17.86 17.03 16.65
CA CYS A 213 -16.80 16.07 16.95
C CYS A 213 -15.99 16.55 18.16
N TRP A 214 -15.74 15.64 19.10
CA TRP A 214 -14.95 15.89 20.29
C TRP A 214 -13.55 15.32 20.13
N LEU A 215 -12.51 16.09 20.49
CA LEU A 215 -11.12 15.66 20.47
C LEU A 215 -10.60 15.40 21.89
N ALA A 216 -10.12 14.18 22.12
CA ALA A 216 -9.36 13.74 23.29
C ALA A 216 -8.08 13.01 22.81
N ILE A 217 -7.25 13.72 22.05
CA ILE A 217 -6.02 13.18 21.46
C ILE A 217 -4.82 13.74 22.22
N ASP A 218 -4.02 12.87 22.84
CA ASP A 218 -2.83 13.23 23.61
C ASP A 218 -1.68 13.67 22.69
N ASN A 219 -1.57 13.07 21.50
CA ASN A 219 -0.57 13.46 20.51
C ASN A 219 -0.92 14.80 19.84
N SER A 220 -0.17 15.86 20.19
CA SER A 220 -0.39 17.22 19.68
C SER A 220 -0.34 17.33 18.15
N SER A 221 0.53 16.57 17.47
CA SER A 221 0.64 16.62 16.01
C SER A 221 -0.59 16.00 15.34
N LEU A 222 -1.08 14.88 15.88
CA LEU A 222 -2.29 14.24 15.39
C LEU A 222 -3.53 15.09 15.69
N ALA A 223 -3.61 15.67 16.89
CA ALA A 223 -4.70 16.56 17.29
C ALA A 223 -4.81 17.76 16.35
N LEU A 224 -3.69 18.43 16.06
CA LEU A 224 -3.65 19.59 15.16
C LEU A 224 -4.07 19.22 13.73
N PHE A 225 -3.56 18.10 13.20
CA PHE A 225 -3.95 17.61 11.87
C PHE A 225 -5.45 17.30 11.78
N VAL A 226 -6.00 16.55 12.75
CA VAL A 226 -7.42 16.19 12.76
C VAL A 226 -8.30 17.42 12.93
N GLU A 227 -7.90 18.38 13.79
CA GLU A 227 -8.61 19.64 13.96
C GLU A 227 -8.65 20.46 12.65
N GLN A 228 -7.51 20.55 11.94
CA GLN A 228 -7.44 21.22 10.64
C GLN A 228 -8.28 20.53 9.58
N LEU A 229 -8.23 19.20 9.52
CA LEU A 229 -9.04 18.39 8.61
C LEU A 229 -10.54 18.64 8.83
N LEU A 230 -11.00 18.56 10.07
CA LEU A 230 -12.42 18.77 10.41
C LEU A 230 -12.87 20.21 10.13
N LYS A 231 -12.05 21.21 10.49
CA LYS A 231 -12.32 22.62 10.19
C LYS A 231 -12.40 22.90 8.69
N TYR A 232 -11.52 22.28 7.89
CA TYR A 232 -11.53 22.43 6.44
C TYR A 232 -12.84 21.93 5.83
N HIS A 233 -13.42 20.87 6.38
CA HIS A 233 -14.71 20.33 5.97
C HIS A 233 -15.92 20.98 6.69
N GLY A 234 -15.70 22.04 7.47
CA GLY A 234 -16.76 22.79 8.15
C GLY A 234 -17.40 22.07 9.34
N ILE A 235 -16.74 21.05 9.90
CA ILE A 235 -17.25 20.28 11.04
C ILE A 235 -16.84 20.99 12.34
N PRO A 236 -17.78 21.33 13.24
CA PRO A 236 -17.44 21.92 14.53
C PRO A 236 -16.69 20.93 15.42
N VAL A 237 -15.56 21.40 15.97
CA VAL A 237 -14.67 20.61 16.83
C VAL A 237 -14.62 21.20 18.23
N ARG A 238 -14.72 20.35 19.26
CA ARG A 238 -14.55 20.72 20.67
C ARG A 238 -13.53 19.83 21.35
N HIS A 239 -12.83 20.34 22.36
CA HIS A 239 -11.95 19.51 23.20
C HIS A 239 -12.76 18.86 24.32
N PHE A 240 -12.54 17.57 24.53
CA PHE A 240 -13.22 16.82 25.58
C PHE A 240 -12.46 16.91 26.91
N ASP A 241 -13.04 17.63 27.87
CA ASP A 241 -12.53 17.77 29.24
C ASP A 241 -13.47 17.11 30.28
N GLY A 242 -14.21 16.05 29.90
CA GLY A 242 -15.18 15.37 30.77
C GLY A 242 -16.58 15.99 30.78
N GLN A 243 -16.97 16.63 29.68
CA GLN A 243 -18.29 17.23 29.48
C GLN A 243 -19.30 16.14 29.05
N ALA A 244 -20.59 16.32 29.34
CA ALA A 244 -21.62 15.37 28.91
C ALA A 244 -21.85 15.50 27.39
N PRO A 245 -21.58 14.46 26.57
CA PRO A 245 -21.82 14.50 25.15
C PRO A 245 -23.31 14.37 24.81
N ASP A 246 -23.70 14.86 23.64
CA ASP A 246 -25.02 14.55 23.08
C ASP A 246 -25.04 13.13 22.49
N ALA A 247 -26.22 12.51 22.38
CA ALA A 247 -26.37 11.11 21.94
C ALA A 247 -25.87 10.84 20.51
N GLU A 248 -25.69 11.88 19.68
CA GLU A 248 -25.17 11.77 18.32
C GLU A 248 -23.71 12.24 18.19
N ASP A 249 -23.08 12.69 19.28
CA ASP A 249 -21.70 13.17 19.23
C ASP A 249 -20.72 12.02 19.02
N ILE A 250 -19.56 12.35 18.43
CA ILE A 250 -18.46 11.40 18.24
C ILE A 250 -17.21 11.88 18.97
N LEU A 251 -16.57 10.97 19.70
CA LEU A 251 -15.26 11.20 20.33
C LEU A 251 -14.13 10.67 19.45
N LEU A 252 -13.10 11.49 19.24
CA LEU A 252 -11.86 11.15 18.54
C LEU A 252 -10.73 11.11 19.58
N THR A 253 -10.13 9.96 19.79
CA THR A 253 -9.09 9.76 20.82
C THR A 253 -7.95 8.89 20.32
N ASP A 254 -6.75 9.01 20.88
CA ASP A 254 -5.62 8.10 20.67
C ASP A 254 -5.33 7.18 21.86
N SER A 255 -6.22 7.18 22.86
CA SER A 255 -6.13 6.42 24.11
C SER A 255 -7.34 5.49 24.29
N GLU A 256 -7.11 4.23 24.67
CA GLU A 256 -8.17 3.22 24.88
C GLU A 256 -8.99 3.44 26.17
N THR A 257 -8.61 4.40 27.02
CA THR A 257 -9.11 4.54 28.39
C THR A 257 -9.97 5.79 28.57
N HIS A 258 -11.16 5.81 27.99
CA HIS A 258 -12.18 6.82 28.27
C HIS A 258 -13.46 6.16 28.76
N ASP A 259 -13.49 5.75 30.04
CA ASP A 259 -14.64 5.11 30.72
C ASP A 259 -15.88 6.01 30.84
N ALA A 260 -15.81 7.27 30.39
CA ALA A 260 -16.83 8.30 30.61
C ALA A 260 -17.59 8.74 29.35
N TRP A 261 -17.36 8.10 28.19
CA TRP A 261 -18.05 8.46 26.96
C TRP A 261 -19.40 7.74 26.84
N ASP A 262 -20.49 8.50 26.85
CA ASP A 262 -21.88 8.03 26.66
C ASP A 262 -22.51 8.60 25.36
N GLY A 263 -21.66 8.99 24.39
CA GLY A 263 -22.09 9.50 23.08
C GLY A 263 -22.27 8.40 22.04
N GLY A 264 -22.63 8.79 20.81
CA GLY A 264 -23.04 7.85 19.75
C GLY A 264 -21.92 6.97 19.20
N ALA A 265 -20.69 7.49 19.12
CA ALA A 265 -19.53 6.69 18.74
C ALA A 265 -18.21 7.25 19.30
N MET A 266 -17.19 6.40 19.39
CA MET A 266 -15.81 6.70 19.74
C MET A 266 -14.88 6.12 18.67
N VAL A 267 -13.98 6.94 18.13
CA VAL A 267 -12.94 6.55 17.17
C VAL A 267 -11.58 6.63 17.85
N ILE A 268 -10.93 5.49 18.01
CA ILE A 268 -9.64 5.30 18.65
C ILE A 268 -8.54 5.18 17.58
N PHE A 269 -7.63 6.15 17.54
CA PHE A 269 -6.43 6.13 16.70
C PHE A 269 -5.35 5.24 17.31
N SER A 270 -5.01 4.14 16.63
CA SER A 270 -4.02 3.18 17.08
C SER A 270 -2.78 3.14 16.19
N ARG A 271 -1.61 3.13 16.82
CA ARG A 271 -0.30 2.94 16.17
C ARG A 271 -0.05 1.50 15.72
N ARG A 272 -0.82 0.55 16.25
CA ARG A 272 -0.66 -0.88 16.01
C ARG A 272 -1.67 -1.42 15.01
N HIS A 273 -2.75 -0.68 14.75
CA HIS A 273 -3.79 -1.09 13.81
C HIS A 273 -3.30 -0.94 12.37
N ILE A 274 -3.49 -2.02 11.59
CA ILE A 274 -3.12 -2.10 10.19
C ILE A 274 -4.40 -2.35 9.39
N GLY A 275 -4.66 -1.51 8.40
CA GLY A 275 -5.78 -1.66 7.48
C GLY A 275 -6.96 -0.74 7.78
N ILE A 276 -8.12 -1.10 7.23
CA ILE A 276 -9.34 -0.30 7.28
C ILE A 276 -9.89 -0.14 8.71
N PRO A 277 -10.68 0.91 8.98
CA PRO A 277 -11.31 1.09 10.28
C PRO A 277 -12.17 -0.12 10.67
N GLN A 278 -11.99 -0.62 11.89
CA GLN A 278 -12.70 -1.79 12.41
C GLN A 278 -13.52 -1.43 13.65
N GLU A 279 -14.78 -1.83 13.68
CA GLU A 279 -15.62 -1.71 14.87
C GLU A 279 -15.24 -2.82 15.87
N ARG A 280 -14.76 -2.45 17.06
CA ARG A 280 -14.36 -3.36 18.14
C ARG A 280 -15.56 -3.75 19.00
N ALA A 281 -16.42 -2.77 19.29
CA ALA A 281 -17.67 -2.88 20.03
C ALA A 281 -18.69 -1.89 19.44
N PRO A 282 -20.00 -2.01 19.71
CA PRO A 282 -21.00 -1.09 19.18
C PRO A 282 -20.64 0.36 19.49
N GLY A 283 -20.38 1.14 18.45
CA GLY A 283 -19.95 2.54 18.58
C GLY A 283 -18.45 2.75 18.85
N GLU A 284 -17.65 1.72 19.06
CA GLU A 284 -16.19 1.82 19.23
C GLU A 284 -15.45 1.42 17.93
N TRP A 285 -14.82 2.39 17.29
CA TRP A 285 -14.09 2.25 16.03
C TRP A 285 -12.59 2.36 16.24
N LEU A 286 -11.84 1.38 15.78
CA LEU A 286 -10.39 1.42 15.74
C LEU A 286 -9.93 1.95 14.37
N HIS A 287 -9.13 3.02 14.37
CA HIS A 287 -8.61 3.65 13.16
C HIS A 287 -7.07 3.70 13.18
N SER A 288 -6.43 3.67 12.02
CA SER A 288 -4.98 3.72 11.91
C SER A 288 -4.48 5.16 11.91
N VAL A 289 -3.42 5.44 12.69
CA VAL A 289 -2.68 6.72 12.63
C VAL A 289 -1.95 6.94 11.30
N ALA A 290 -1.85 5.90 10.46
CA ALA A 290 -1.25 5.96 9.14
C ALA A 290 -2.24 6.38 8.03
N THR A 291 -3.54 6.43 8.32
CA THR A 291 -4.56 6.93 7.37
C THR A 291 -5.56 7.89 8.02
N PRO A 292 -5.13 8.90 8.79
CA PRO A 292 -6.04 9.82 9.47
C PRO A 292 -6.92 10.63 8.50
N HIS A 293 -6.50 10.82 7.25
CA HIS A 293 -7.33 11.45 6.21
C HIS A 293 -8.56 10.60 5.80
N GLU A 294 -8.54 9.28 6.04
CA GLU A 294 -9.71 8.39 5.85
C GLU A 294 -10.73 8.50 6.99
N LEU A 295 -10.53 9.41 7.95
CA LEU A 295 -11.49 9.70 8.99
C LEU A 295 -12.83 10.18 8.43
N LEU A 296 -12.83 10.98 7.36
CA LEU A 296 -14.07 11.55 6.81
C LEU A 296 -15.02 10.48 6.24
N PRO A 297 -14.57 9.52 5.40
CA PRO A 297 -15.38 8.36 5.02
C PRO A 297 -15.90 7.56 6.22
N LEU A 298 -15.09 7.41 7.27
CA LEU A 298 -15.50 6.73 8.49
C LEU A 298 -16.62 7.49 9.21
N LEU A 299 -16.47 8.80 9.39
CA LEU A 299 -17.51 9.64 10.00
C LEU A 299 -18.81 9.60 9.19
N ALA A 300 -18.73 9.71 7.85
CA ALA A 300 -19.90 9.61 6.99
C ALA A 300 -20.61 8.26 7.14
N ARG A 301 -19.86 7.17 7.28
CA ARG A 301 -20.40 5.82 7.55
C ARG A 301 -21.06 5.73 8.93
N ILE A 302 -20.47 6.33 9.96
CA ILE A 302 -21.02 6.34 11.34
C ILE A 302 -22.32 7.15 11.39
N PHE A 303 -22.36 8.31 10.74
CA PHE A 303 -23.54 9.16 10.68
C PHE A 303 -24.61 8.70 9.67
N HIS A 304 -24.38 7.59 8.97
CA HIS A 304 -25.25 7.10 7.89
C HIS A 304 -25.56 8.15 6.81
N ILE A 305 -24.61 9.06 6.54
CA ILE A 305 -24.77 10.12 5.54
C ILE A 305 -24.39 9.56 4.16
N ALA A 306 -25.27 9.75 3.18
CA ALA A 306 -25.00 9.38 1.80
C ALA A 306 -23.89 10.28 1.24
N MET A 307 -22.67 9.75 1.17
CA MET A 307 -21.58 10.42 0.47
C MET A 307 -21.89 10.43 -1.04
N ALA A 308 -22.02 11.62 -1.62
CA ALA A 308 -21.85 11.78 -3.06
C ALA A 308 -20.41 11.42 -3.37
N SER A 309 -20.18 10.17 -3.79
CA SER A 309 -18.88 9.72 -4.23
C SER A 309 -18.47 10.55 -5.44
N THR A 310 -17.45 11.39 -5.29
CA THR A 310 -16.55 11.71 -6.41
C THR A 310 -15.77 10.45 -6.75
N GLU A 311 -16.48 9.48 -7.31
CA GLU A 311 -15.98 8.33 -8.04
C GLU A 311 -15.36 8.85 -9.35
N ASN A 312 -14.06 9.11 -9.31
CA ASN A 312 -13.19 8.88 -10.46
C ASN A 312 -12.03 8.02 -9.94
N GLY A 313 -12.26 6.72 -10.06
CA GLY A 313 -11.61 5.62 -9.34
C GLY A 313 -12.75 4.72 -8.86
N PRO A 314 -12.93 3.51 -9.42
CA PRO A 314 -14.21 2.82 -9.40
C PRO A 314 -14.50 2.30 -8.00
N ALA A 315 -15.14 3.13 -7.18
CA ALA A 315 -15.89 2.62 -6.06
C ALA A 315 -17.07 1.85 -6.63
N LEU A 316 -17.27 0.67 -6.09
CA LEU A 316 -18.38 -0.20 -6.42
C LEU A 316 -19.66 0.51 -6.04
N SER A 317 -20.30 1.11 -7.04
CA SER A 317 -21.71 1.45 -7.00
C SER A 317 -22.49 0.26 -6.44
N ALA A 318 -23.03 0.44 -5.25
CA ALA A 318 -24.15 -0.33 -4.74
C ALA A 318 -25.38 0.02 -5.58
N ALA A 319 -25.44 -0.54 -6.78
CA ALA A 319 -26.62 -0.61 -7.63
C ALA A 319 -26.55 -1.95 -8.38
N ASP A 320 -26.75 -3.03 -7.63
CA ASP A 320 -27.99 -3.76 -7.74
C ASP A 320 -27.95 -4.94 -6.78
N ALA A 321 -29.02 -5.04 -6.00
CA ALA A 321 -29.42 -6.29 -5.38
C ALA A 321 -29.78 -7.30 -6.48
N GLN A 322 -28.76 -7.89 -7.11
CA GLN A 322 -28.83 -9.25 -7.59
C GLN A 322 -27.69 -10.04 -6.93
N THR A 323 -28.03 -10.61 -5.77
CA THR A 323 -27.57 -11.92 -5.34
C THR A 323 -27.38 -12.86 -6.53
N ALA A 324 -26.18 -12.90 -7.10
CA ALA A 324 -25.65 -14.11 -7.70
C ALA A 324 -24.66 -14.66 -6.69
N SER A 325 -25.12 -15.61 -5.88
CA SER A 325 -24.26 -16.39 -5.00
C SER A 325 -23.04 -16.87 -5.81
N ASN A 326 -21.85 -16.35 -5.49
CA ASN A 326 -20.58 -16.83 -6.05
C ASN A 326 -20.03 -18.04 -5.28
N ASP A 327 -20.81 -18.55 -4.31
CA ASP A 327 -20.48 -19.69 -3.46
C ASP A 327 -20.45 -21.03 -4.23
N ASP A 328 -20.87 -21.02 -5.51
CA ASP A 328 -20.93 -22.19 -6.40
C ASP A 328 -19.74 -22.27 -7.39
N MET A 329 -18.73 -21.40 -7.23
CA MET A 329 -17.54 -21.37 -8.08
C MET A 329 -16.26 -21.71 -7.31
N MET A 330 -15.57 -22.75 -7.77
CA MET A 330 -14.33 -23.24 -7.17
C MET A 330 -13.12 -22.77 -7.98
N ILE A 331 -12.22 -22.06 -7.31
CA ILE A 331 -11.00 -21.49 -7.90
C ILE A 331 -9.77 -22.20 -7.33
N LEU A 332 -8.92 -22.74 -8.21
CA LEU A 332 -7.64 -23.32 -7.81
C LEU A 332 -6.52 -22.27 -7.92
N VAL A 333 -5.86 -21.99 -6.81
CA VAL A 333 -4.67 -21.14 -6.73
C VAL A 333 -3.43 -22.03 -6.63
N VAL A 334 -2.54 -21.93 -7.62
CA VAL A 334 -1.28 -22.66 -7.66
C VAL A 334 -0.13 -21.67 -7.53
N ASP A 335 0.56 -21.71 -6.39
CA ASP A 335 1.71 -20.85 -6.13
C ASP A 335 2.71 -21.55 -5.20
N ASP A 336 3.99 -21.45 -5.56
CA ASP A 336 5.11 -22.09 -4.87
C ASP A 336 5.46 -21.37 -3.56
N HIS A 337 5.10 -20.09 -3.44
CA HIS A 337 5.31 -19.29 -2.24
C HIS A 337 4.09 -19.33 -1.31
N PRO A 338 4.25 -19.81 -0.05
CA PRO A 338 3.13 -19.98 0.88
C PRO A 338 2.45 -18.67 1.28
N ILE A 339 3.18 -17.54 1.21
CA ILE A 339 2.64 -16.20 1.50
C ILE A 339 1.73 -15.73 0.37
N ASN A 340 2.16 -15.89 -0.90
CA ASN A 340 1.37 -15.44 -2.04
C ASN A 340 0.11 -16.30 -2.23
N ARG A 341 0.24 -17.61 -2.00
CA ARG A 341 -0.90 -18.54 -1.98
C ARG A 341 -1.95 -18.14 -0.95
N ARG A 342 -1.53 -17.76 0.26
CA ARG A 342 -2.44 -17.31 1.32
C ARG A 342 -3.04 -15.95 1.03
N LEU A 343 -2.25 -15.02 0.49
CA LEU A 343 -2.74 -13.71 0.08
C LEU A 343 -3.83 -13.83 -0.99
N LEU A 344 -3.57 -14.61 -2.05
CA LEU A 344 -4.53 -14.85 -3.12
C LEU A 344 -5.78 -15.60 -2.61
N ALA A 345 -5.61 -16.58 -1.72
CA ALA A 345 -6.74 -17.27 -1.09
C ALA A 345 -7.61 -16.32 -0.24
N ASP A 346 -7.00 -15.49 0.61
CA ASP A 346 -7.72 -14.51 1.43
C ASP A 346 -8.44 -13.46 0.55
N GLN A 347 -7.79 -13.01 -0.53
CA GLN A 347 -8.38 -12.10 -1.51
C GLN A 347 -9.58 -12.72 -2.22
N LEU A 348 -9.48 -13.98 -2.67
CA LEU A 348 -10.59 -14.69 -3.32
C LEU A 348 -11.73 -15.02 -2.33
N GLY A 349 -11.39 -15.36 -1.09
CA GLY A 349 -12.36 -15.57 -0.02
C GLY A 349 -13.14 -14.29 0.31
N SER A 350 -12.46 -13.13 0.31
CA SER A 350 -13.13 -11.82 0.49
C SER A 350 -14.11 -11.47 -0.65
N LEU A 351 -13.93 -12.09 -1.83
CA LEU A 351 -14.81 -11.94 -2.99
C LEU A 351 -15.95 -13.00 -3.03
N GLY A 352 -16.01 -13.89 -2.04
CA GLY A 352 -17.06 -14.91 -1.91
C GLY A 352 -16.88 -16.14 -2.80
N TYR A 353 -15.65 -16.44 -3.25
CA TYR A 353 -15.32 -17.65 -4.01
C TYR A 353 -14.77 -18.75 -3.12
N GLN A 354 -15.03 -20.02 -3.47
CA GLN A 354 -14.38 -21.15 -2.81
C GLN A 354 -13.00 -21.36 -3.42
N CYS A 355 -11.94 -21.19 -2.62
CA CYS A 355 -10.57 -21.35 -3.08
C CYS A 355 -9.94 -22.66 -2.60
N VAL A 356 -9.31 -23.39 -3.52
CA VAL A 356 -8.44 -24.53 -3.22
C VAL A 356 -7.02 -24.12 -3.58
N THR A 357 -6.05 -24.50 -2.75
CA THR A 357 -4.66 -24.08 -2.95
C THR A 357 -3.76 -25.27 -3.22
N ALA A 358 -2.87 -25.17 -4.20
CA ALA A 358 -1.85 -26.16 -4.52
C ALA A 358 -0.45 -25.53 -4.52
N ASN A 359 0.56 -26.33 -4.17
CA ASN A 359 1.92 -25.83 -3.98
C ASN A 359 2.78 -25.89 -5.25
N ASP A 360 2.45 -26.79 -6.18
CA ASP A 360 3.19 -27.01 -7.43
C ASP A 360 2.20 -27.45 -8.52
N GLY A 361 2.61 -27.35 -9.79
CA GLY A 361 1.79 -27.81 -10.91
C GLY A 361 1.40 -29.30 -10.84
N VAL A 362 2.24 -30.18 -10.27
CA VAL A 362 1.90 -31.62 -10.11
C VAL A 362 0.81 -31.81 -9.06
N ASP A 363 0.85 -31.03 -8.00
CA ASP A 363 -0.17 -31.03 -6.94
C ASP A 363 -1.50 -30.46 -7.48
N ALA A 364 -1.42 -29.41 -8.30
CA ALA A 364 -2.57 -28.86 -9.01
C ALA A 364 -3.30 -29.90 -9.87
N LEU A 365 -2.57 -30.73 -10.63
CA LEU A 365 -3.17 -31.82 -11.42
C LEU A 365 -3.84 -32.90 -10.55
N ASN A 366 -3.28 -33.20 -9.38
CA ASN A 366 -3.91 -34.12 -8.42
C ASN A 366 -5.20 -33.55 -7.84
N VAL A 367 -5.25 -32.25 -7.56
CA VAL A 367 -6.46 -31.56 -7.09
C VAL A 367 -7.52 -31.51 -8.21
N LEU A 368 -7.13 -31.16 -9.44
CA LEU A 368 -8.00 -31.18 -10.63
C LEU A 368 -8.61 -32.56 -10.93
N SER A 369 -7.93 -33.65 -10.54
CA SER A 369 -8.44 -35.01 -10.72
C SER A 369 -9.41 -35.44 -9.61
N LYS A 370 -9.42 -34.75 -8.46
CA LYS A 370 -10.21 -35.11 -7.27
C LYS A 370 -11.39 -34.19 -7.02
N GLN A 371 -11.33 -32.94 -7.49
CA GLN A 371 -12.33 -31.91 -7.27
C GLN A 371 -12.66 -31.19 -8.57
N HIS A 372 -13.92 -30.80 -8.72
CA HIS A 372 -14.34 -29.95 -9.84
C HIS A 372 -13.88 -28.51 -9.58
N ILE A 373 -13.16 -27.93 -10.55
CA ILE A 373 -12.59 -26.59 -10.48
C ILE A 373 -13.03 -25.82 -11.72
N ASP A 374 -13.52 -24.61 -11.49
CA ASP A 374 -14.05 -23.71 -12.52
C ASP A 374 -12.98 -22.79 -13.11
N ILE A 375 -12.03 -22.33 -12.30
CA ILE A 375 -10.97 -21.40 -12.72
C ILE A 375 -9.66 -21.80 -12.09
N VAL A 376 -8.56 -21.75 -12.85
CA VAL A 376 -7.20 -21.97 -12.34
C VAL A 376 -6.40 -20.68 -12.43
N LEU A 377 -5.92 -20.18 -11.29
CA LEU A 377 -4.87 -19.18 -11.21
C LEU A 377 -3.56 -19.89 -10.89
N SER A 378 -2.60 -19.84 -11.82
CA SER A 378 -1.30 -20.47 -11.64
C SER A 378 -0.20 -19.42 -11.76
N ASP A 379 0.77 -19.47 -10.86
CA ASP A 379 2.05 -18.82 -11.12
C ASP A 379 2.68 -19.45 -12.37
N VAL A 380 3.30 -18.61 -13.19
CA VAL A 380 4.01 -19.01 -14.39
C VAL A 380 5.36 -19.64 -14.03
N ASN A 381 6.03 -19.10 -13.02
CA ASN A 381 7.36 -19.52 -12.60
C ASN A 381 7.28 -20.36 -11.33
N MET A 382 7.19 -21.69 -11.47
CA MET A 382 7.15 -22.62 -10.35
C MET A 382 8.24 -23.70 -10.46
N PRO A 383 8.90 -24.10 -9.35
CA PRO A 383 9.80 -25.24 -9.34
C PRO A 383 9.06 -26.55 -9.71
N ASN A 384 9.79 -27.55 -10.21
CA ASN A 384 9.29 -28.84 -10.75
C ASN A 384 8.44 -28.77 -12.03
N MET A 385 7.32 -28.05 -12.04
CA MET A 385 6.45 -27.94 -13.22
C MET A 385 5.88 -26.53 -13.38
N ASP A 386 6.41 -25.81 -14.36
CA ASP A 386 5.98 -24.46 -14.74
C ASP A 386 4.48 -24.39 -15.10
N GLY A 387 3.88 -23.20 -14.90
CA GLY A 387 2.49 -22.93 -15.26
C GLY A 387 2.17 -23.20 -16.73
N TYR A 388 3.14 -23.04 -17.63
CA TYR A 388 3.01 -23.40 -19.05
C TYR A 388 2.80 -24.90 -19.27
N ARG A 389 3.58 -25.74 -18.59
CA ARG A 389 3.45 -27.21 -18.67
C ARG A 389 2.18 -27.70 -18.00
N LEU A 390 1.77 -27.07 -16.91
CA LEU A 390 0.48 -27.31 -16.27
C LEU A 390 -0.67 -27.06 -17.25
N THR A 391 -0.65 -25.92 -17.94
CA THR A 391 -1.69 -25.55 -18.91
C THR A 391 -1.76 -26.53 -20.08
N GLN A 392 -0.61 -26.91 -20.65
CA GLN A 392 -0.56 -27.91 -21.72
C GLN A 392 -1.11 -29.28 -21.27
N ARG A 393 -0.81 -29.71 -20.04
CA ARG A 393 -1.35 -30.94 -19.45
C ARG A 393 -2.87 -30.86 -19.25
N ILE A 394 -3.40 -29.73 -18.78
CA ILE A 394 -4.84 -29.50 -18.62
C ILE A 394 -5.55 -29.60 -19.98
N ARG A 395 -4.99 -29.00 -21.04
CA ARG A 395 -5.56 -29.09 -22.40
C ARG A 395 -5.48 -30.50 -22.99
N GLN A 396 -4.40 -31.23 -22.73
CA GLN A 396 -4.27 -32.64 -23.13
C GLN A 396 -5.28 -33.57 -22.42
N LEU A 397 -5.71 -33.21 -21.21
CA LEU A 397 -6.77 -33.90 -20.47
C LEU A 397 -8.19 -33.55 -20.98
N GLY A 398 -8.31 -32.71 -22.00
CA GLY A 398 -9.59 -32.33 -22.61
C GLY A 398 -10.39 -31.29 -21.81
N LEU A 399 -9.76 -30.64 -20.83
CA LEU A 399 -10.41 -29.67 -19.96
C LEU A 399 -10.36 -28.25 -20.57
N THR A 400 -11.54 -27.65 -20.77
CA THR A 400 -11.71 -26.30 -21.36
C THR A 400 -11.79 -25.19 -20.30
N LEU A 401 -11.49 -25.49 -19.04
CA LEU A 401 -11.49 -24.49 -17.98
C LEU A 401 -10.49 -23.35 -18.24
N PRO A 402 -10.85 -22.10 -17.86
CA PRO A 402 -9.97 -20.95 -17.99
C PRO A 402 -8.75 -21.07 -17.08
N VAL A 403 -7.56 -20.94 -17.69
CA VAL A 403 -6.28 -20.89 -16.96
C VAL A 403 -5.70 -19.49 -17.08
N ILE A 404 -5.52 -18.85 -15.93
CA ILE A 404 -4.96 -17.51 -15.78
C ILE A 404 -3.55 -17.64 -15.21
N GLY A 405 -2.55 -17.25 -15.99
CA GLY A 405 -1.16 -17.19 -15.55
C GLY A 405 -0.91 -15.94 -14.72
N VAL A 406 -0.09 -16.05 -13.67
CA VAL A 406 0.40 -14.91 -12.88
C VAL A 406 1.92 -14.86 -13.03
N THR A 407 2.49 -13.78 -13.54
CA THR A 407 3.93 -13.65 -13.83
C THR A 407 4.53 -12.36 -13.28
N ALA A 408 5.78 -12.38 -12.82
CA ALA A 408 6.50 -11.18 -12.35
C ALA A 408 6.93 -10.23 -13.48
N ASN A 409 6.88 -10.69 -14.73
CA ASN A 409 7.30 -9.94 -15.91
C ASN A 409 6.21 -10.08 -16.98
N ALA A 410 5.67 -8.95 -17.46
CA ALA A 410 4.58 -8.92 -18.44
C ALA A 410 5.05 -8.30 -19.76
N LEU A 411 6.23 -8.71 -20.22
CA LEU A 411 6.72 -8.37 -21.56
C LEU A 411 5.79 -9.00 -22.61
N ALA A 412 5.61 -8.31 -23.74
CA ALA A 412 4.74 -8.75 -24.82
C ALA A 412 5.09 -10.15 -25.36
N GLU A 413 6.38 -10.54 -25.29
CA GLU A 413 6.86 -11.88 -25.70
C GLU A 413 6.40 -13.01 -24.77
N GLU A 414 6.30 -12.77 -23.45
CA GLU A 414 5.79 -13.76 -22.49
C GLU A 414 4.27 -13.92 -22.60
N LYS A 415 3.56 -12.81 -22.90
CA LYS A 415 2.12 -12.86 -23.21
C LYS A 415 1.83 -13.70 -24.45
N GLN A 416 2.69 -13.64 -25.48
CA GLN A 416 2.59 -14.47 -26.68
C GLN A 416 2.79 -15.96 -26.34
N ARG A 417 3.81 -16.29 -25.53
CA ARG A 417 4.06 -17.65 -25.05
C ARG A 417 2.94 -18.21 -24.15
N CYS A 418 2.29 -17.36 -23.35
CA CYS A 418 1.09 -17.72 -22.59
C CYS A 418 -0.03 -18.22 -23.53
N LEU A 419 -0.34 -17.45 -24.57
CA LEU A 419 -1.38 -17.77 -25.54
C LEU A 419 -1.06 -19.06 -26.33
N GLU A 420 0.19 -19.25 -26.75
CA GLU A 420 0.62 -20.47 -27.45
C GLU A 420 0.58 -21.72 -26.56
N SER A 421 0.76 -21.57 -25.24
CA SER A 421 0.67 -22.68 -24.28
C SER A 421 -0.76 -23.09 -23.93
N GLY A 422 -1.76 -22.33 -24.39
CA GLY A 422 -3.18 -22.57 -24.14
C GLY A 422 -3.77 -21.84 -22.92
N MET A 423 -3.08 -20.84 -22.37
CA MET A 423 -3.59 -19.97 -21.30
C MET A 423 -4.56 -18.93 -21.86
N ASP A 424 -5.61 -18.60 -21.10
CA ASP A 424 -6.63 -17.65 -21.51
C ASP A 424 -6.27 -16.20 -21.16
N SER A 425 -5.48 -15.98 -20.11
CA SER A 425 -4.97 -14.65 -19.71
C SER A 425 -3.68 -14.77 -18.91
N CYS A 426 -2.90 -13.69 -18.87
CA CYS A 426 -1.71 -13.55 -18.02
C CYS A 426 -1.76 -12.22 -17.26
N LEU A 427 -1.59 -12.28 -15.94
CA LEU A 427 -1.57 -11.16 -15.00
C LEU A 427 -0.14 -10.88 -14.55
N SER A 428 0.20 -9.60 -14.38
CA SER A 428 1.48 -9.16 -13.82
C SER A 428 1.44 -9.15 -12.29
N LYS A 429 2.50 -9.65 -11.64
CA LYS A 429 2.75 -9.43 -10.20
C LYS A 429 3.32 -8.00 -10.04
N PRO A 430 2.86 -7.20 -9.06
CA PRO A 430 1.91 -7.55 -8.00
C PRO A 430 0.46 -7.56 -8.49
N VAL A 431 -0.27 -8.63 -8.20
CA VAL A 431 -1.67 -8.75 -8.60
C VAL A 431 -2.54 -7.99 -7.61
N THR A 432 -3.18 -6.91 -8.05
CA THR A 432 -4.12 -6.15 -7.24
C THR A 432 -5.51 -6.76 -7.28
N LEU A 433 -6.27 -6.55 -6.20
CA LEU A 433 -7.65 -7.03 -6.05
C LEU A 433 -8.56 -6.61 -7.22
N ASP A 434 -8.41 -5.39 -7.74
CA ASP A 434 -9.16 -4.91 -8.90
C ASP A 434 -8.90 -5.71 -10.17
N ILE A 435 -7.62 -6.02 -10.45
CA ILE A 435 -7.24 -6.80 -11.64
C ILE A 435 -7.79 -8.23 -11.53
N ILE A 436 -7.70 -8.82 -10.33
CA ILE A 436 -8.29 -10.14 -10.04
C ILE A 436 -9.80 -10.09 -10.27
N LYS A 437 -10.49 -9.08 -9.74
CA LYS A 437 -11.94 -8.93 -9.83
C LYS A 437 -12.41 -8.73 -11.27
N GLN A 438 -11.76 -7.86 -12.04
CA GLN A 438 -12.09 -7.64 -13.45
C GLN A 438 -11.89 -8.91 -14.27
N THR A 439 -10.76 -9.58 -14.07
CA THR A 439 -10.42 -10.82 -14.79
C THR A 439 -11.40 -11.93 -14.43
N LEU A 440 -11.64 -12.16 -13.14
CA LEU A 440 -12.58 -13.16 -12.65
C LEU A 440 -14.02 -12.89 -13.08
N THR A 441 -14.45 -11.63 -13.15
CA THR A 441 -15.81 -11.30 -13.61
C THR A 441 -16.02 -11.69 -15.07
N VAL A 442 -15.02 -11.43 -15.93
CA VAL A 442 -15.02 -11.83 -17.35
C VAL A 442 -15.03 -13.36 -17.50
N TYR A 443 -14.18 -14.06 -16.74
CA TYR A 443 -14.11 -15.53 -16.84
C TYR A 443 -15.26 -16.24 -16.14
N ALA A 444 -15.79 -15.72 -15.02
CA ALA A 444 -16.99 -16.23 -14.36
C ALA A 444 -18.22 -16.12 -15.27
N ALA A 445 -18.35 -15.02 -16.03
CA ALA A 445 -19.40 -14.88 -17.04
C ALA A 445 -19.24 -15.88 -18.20
N ARG A 446 -17.99 -16.18 -18.60
CA ARG A 446 -17.69 -17.16 -19.65
C ARG A 446 -17.92 -18.61 -19.20
N VAL A 447 -17.60 -18.94 -17.94
CA VAL A 447 -17.87 -20.25 -17.35
C VAL A 447 -19.37 -20.47 -17.12
N ARG A 448 -20.12 -19.43 -16.69
CA ARG A 448 -21.59 -19.51 -16.58
C ARG A 448 -22.26 -19.75 -17.94
N LYS A 449 -21.79 -19.12 -19.02
CA LYS A 449 -22.28 -19.37 -20.40
C LYS A 449 -21.91 -20.74 -20.97
N GLY A 450 -20.96 -21.47 -20.37
CA GLY A 450 -20.59 -22.83 -20.77
C GLY A 450 -21.26 -23.93 -19.94
N ARG A 451 -21.97 -23.56 -18.85
CA ARG A 451 -22.77 -24.47 -18.02
C ARG A 451 -24.25 -24.53 -18.43
N GLU A 452 -24.74 -23.57 -19.22
CA GLU A 452 -26.01 -23.66 -19.98
C GLU A 452 -25.77 -24.43 -21.29
#